data_AF-A0A7S3YC42-F1
#
_entry.id   AF-A0A7S3YC42-F1
#
_cell.length_a   1.000
_cell.length_b   1.000
_cell.length_c   1.000
_cell.angle_alpha   90.00
_cell.angle_beta   90.00
_cell.angle_gamma   90.00
#
_symmetry.space_group_name_H-M   'P 1'
#
loop_
_entity.id
_entity.type
_entity.pdbx_description
1 polymer ?
#
loop_
_entity_poly.entity_id
_entity_poly.type
_entity_poly.pdbx_seq_one_letter_code
_entity_poly.pdbx_strand_id
1 'polypeptide(L)'
;MASNNHTALASQAHSYFNAGQYEKALQLLEQISSQMGEEKWEARVAHNMALAEYAKGGFQNPDQLQTALQKVRKRAQGKSNKEASKQGNAANEPTDGAEPSILLYNLALLHFRARRMAEARRLLEALYLRLGTGAAGGCG
;
A
#
# COMPACT_ATOMS: atom_id res chain seq x y z
N MET A 1 -19.13 -16.32 -5.58
CA MET A 1 -19.11 -15.43 -6.77
C MET A 1 -18.76 -13.96 -6.45
N ALA A 2 -18.23 -13.60 -5.27
CA ALA A 2 -17.93 -12.19 -4.93
C ALA A 2 -16.54 -11.69 -5.40
N SER A 3 -15.51 -12.55 -5.44
CA SER A 3 -14.12 -12.13 -5.76
C SER A 3 -13.91 -11.51 -7.15
N ASN A 4 -14.76 -11.84 -8.13
CA ASN A 4 -14.60 -11.34 -9.50
C ASN A 4 -15.06 -9.89 -9.66
N ASN A 5 -16.02 -9.44 -8.85
CA ASN A 5 -16.57 -8.09 -8.95
C ASN A 5 -15.58 -7.04 -8.42
N HIS A 6 -14.94 -7.28 -7.28
CA HIS A 6 -14.00 -6.33 -6.70
C HIS A 6 -12.72 -6.16 -7.53
N THR A 7 -12.25 -7.24 -8.16
CA THR A 7 -11.11 -7.18 -9.09
C THR A 7 -11.45 -6.35 -10.32
N ALA A 8 -12.68 -6.48 -10.84
CA ALA A 8 -13.17 -5.64 -11.94
C ALA A 8 -13.29 -4.17 -11.52
N LEU A 9 -13.88 -3.89 -10.36
CA LEU A 9 -13.98 -2.52 -9.82
C LEU A 9 -12.59 -1.90 -9.59
N ALA A 10 -11.62 -2.66 -9.07
CA ALA A 10 -10.26 -2.17 -8.88
C ALA A 10 -9.55 -1.87 -10.21
N SER A 11 -9.75 -2.72 -11.22
CA SER A 11 -9.21 -2.51 -12.57
C SER A 11 -9.84 -1.29 -13.24
N GLN A 12 -11.13 -1.08 -13.02
CA GLN A 12 -11.84 0.09 -13.52
C GLN A 12 -11.41 1.38 -12.80
N ALA A 13 -11.22 1.33 -11.48
CA ALA A 13 -10.68 2.44 -10.70
C ALA A 13 -9.28 2.84 -11.19
N HIS A 14 -8.43 1.85 -11.48
CA HIS A 14 -7.11 2.08 -12.07
C HIS A 14 -7.20 2.75 -13.46
N SER A 15 -8.14 2.30 -14.29
CA SER A 15 -8.38 2.90 -15.62
C SER A 15 -8.83 4.36 -15.51
N TYR A 16 -9.74 4.67 -14.59
CA TYR A 16 -10.17 6.06 -14.34
C TYR A 16 -9.02 6.92 -13.80
N PHE A 17 -8.19 6.39 -12.91
CA PHE A 17 -7.02 7.09 -12.41
C PHE A 17 -6.04 7.45 -13.55
N ASN A 18 -5.74 6.50 -14.44
CA ASN A 18 -4.86 6.75 -15.59
C ASN A 18 -5.46 7.73 -16.59
N ALA A 19 -6.80 7.78 -16.70
CA ALA A 19 -7.51 8.76 -17.52
C ALA A 19 -7.64 10.15 -16.87
N GLY A 20 -7.05 10.37 -15.67
CA GLY A 20 -7.16 11.62 -14.92
C GLY A 20 -8.54 11.84 -14.27
N GLN A 21 -9.41 10.84 -14.28
CA GLN A 21 -10.76 10.91 -13.69
C GLN A 21 -10.72 10.48 -12.22
N TYR A 22 -10.00 11.26 -11.40
CA TYR A 22 -9.67 10.90 -10.01
C TYR A 22 -10.90 10.76 -9.10
N GLU A 23 -11.93 11.59 -9.27
CA GLU A 23 -13.20 11.47 -8.53
C GLU A 23 -13.89 10.12 -8.77
N LYS A 24 -13.92 9.66 -10.03
CA LYS A 24 -14.54 8.37 -10.35
C LYS A 24 -13.71 7.21 -9.81
N ALA A 25 -12.38 7.33 -9.86
CA ALA A 25 -11.50 6.36 -9.24
C ALA A 25 -11.74 6.25 -7.72
N LEU A 26 -11.91 7.39 -7.03
CA LEU A 26 -12.23 7.45 -5.60
C LEU A 26 -13.56 6.78 -5.28
N GLN A 27 -14.62 7.09 -6.02
CA GLN A 27 -15.95 6.48 -5.83
C GLN A 27 -15.90 4.94 -5.92
N LEU A 28 -15.18 4.40 -6.90
CA LEU A 28 -15.02 2.94 -7.03
C LEU A 28 -14.20 2.33 -5.89
N LEU A 29 -13.16 3.03 -5.41
CA LEU A 29 -12.37 2.58 -4.28
C LEU A 29 -13.17 2.60 -2.97
N GLU A 30 -14.00 3.63 -2.75
CA GLU A 30 -14.94 3.69 -1.63
C GLU A 30 -15.96 2.55 -1.69
N GLN A 31 -16.49 2.26 -2.87
CA GLN A 31 -17.41 1.13 -3.08
C GLN A 31 -16.74 -0.21 -2.74
N ILE A 32 -15.48 -0.43 -3.17
CA ILE A 32 -14.72 -1.63 -2.80
C ILE A 32 -14.53 -1.70 -1.29
N SER A 33 -14.16 -0.59 -0.64
CA SER A 33 -13.94 -0.54 0.81
C SER A 33 -15.20 -0.85 1.63
N SER A 34 -16.37 -0.45 1.13
CA SER A 34 -17.65 -0.65 1.80
C SER A 34 -18.16 -2.09 1.67
N GLN A 35 -17.73 -2.80 0.62
CA GLN A 35 -18.22 -4.15 0.32
C GLN A 35 -17.28 -5.27 0.80
N MET A 36 -15.98 -5.00 0.90
CA MET A 36 -14.98 -5.96 1.36
C MET A 36 -14.45 -5.53 2.72
N GLY A 37 -14.86 -6.24 3.77
CA GLY A 37 -14.39 -6.02 5.14
C GLY A 37 -12.87 -5.86 5.26
N GLU A 38 -12.48 -5.13 6.30
CA GLU A 38 -11.25 -4.32 6.46
C GLU A 38 -9.88 -5.02 6.35
N GLU A 39 -9.76 -6.32 6.05
CA GLU A 39 -8.54 -7.01 6.47
C GLU A 39 -7.40 -6.93 5.45
N LYS A 40 -7.60 -7.41 4.21
CA LYS A 40 -6.54 -7.47 3.19
C LYS A 40 -6.58 -6.32 2.18
N TRP A 41 -7.78 -5.86 1.85
CA TRP A 41 -7.96 -4.79 0.86
C TRP A 41 -7.93 -3.39 1.48
N GLU A 42 -8.17 -3.22 2.78
CA GLU A 42 -8.15 -1.89 3.42
C GLU A 42 -6.82 -1.17 3.17
N ALA A 43 -5.68 -1.83 3.37
CA ALA A 43 -4.38 -1.18 3.21
C ALA A 43 -4.10 -0.78 1.74
N ARG A 44 -4.45 -1.64 0.76
CA ARG A 44 -4.24 -1.39 -0.67
C ARG A 44 -5.23 -0.34 -1.20
N VAL A 45 -6.49 -0.43 -0.80
CA VAL A 45 -7.55 0.52 -1.18
C VAL A 45 -7.27 1.88 -0.55
N ALA A 46 -6.94 1.96 0.73
CA ALA A 46 -6.59 3.21 1.40
C ALA A 46 -5.32 3.85 0.82
N HIS A 47 -4.32 3.04 0.43
CA HIS A 47 -3.15 3.53 -0.30
C HIS A 47 -3.55 4.19 -1.62
N ASN A 48 -4.38 3.52 -2.42
CA ASN A 48 -4.82 4.02 -3.71
C ASN A 48 -5.73 5.25 -3.57
N MET A 49 -6.59 5.30 -2.55
CA MET A 49 -7.42 6.48 -2.26
C MET A 49 -6.55 7.69 -1.91
N ALA A 50 -5.52 7.51 -1.08
CA ALA A 50 -4.59 8.58 -0.74
C ALA A 50 -3.87 9.14 -1.99
N LEU A 51 -3.48 8.27 -2.93
CA LEU A 51 -2.90 8.68 -4.21
C LEU A 51 -3.91 9.41 -5.10
N ALA A 52 -5.15 8.92 -5.18
CA ALA A 52 -6.20 9.56 -5.96
C ALA A 52 -6.59 10.94 -5.43
N GLU A 53 -6.68 11.12 -4.11
CA GLU A 53 -6.87 12.44 -3.49
C GLU A 53 -5.68 13.38 -3.76
N TYR A 54 -4.46 12.86 -3.67
CA TYR A 54 -3.27 13.66 -3.96
C TYR A 54 -3.21 14.11 -5.44
N ALA A 55 -3.57 13.22 -6.36
CA ALA A 55 -3.62 13.52 -7.79
C ALA A 55 -4.77 14.49 -8.12
N LYS A 56 -5.94 14.32 -7.51
CA LYS A 56 -7.08 15.24 -7.59
C LYS A 56 -6.72 16.65 -7.12
N GLY A 57 -5.95 16.76 -6.04
CA GLY A 57 -5.41 18.02 -5.54
C GLY A 57 -4.26 18.61 -6.38
N GLY A 58 -4.01 18.10 -7.58
CA GLY A 58 -2.97 18.62 -8.48
C GLY A 58 -1.54 18.43 -7.97
N PHE A 59 -1.30 17.39 -7.16
CA PHE A 59 0.01 17.07 -6.58
C PHE A 59 0.60 18.17 -5.67
N GLN A 60 -0.23 19.06 -5.14
CA GLN A 60 0.22 20.26 -4.42
C GLN A 60 0.74 19.97 -3.00
N ASN A 61 0.17 18.99 -2.30
CA ASN A 61 0.43 18.75 -0.88
C ASN A 61 1.11 17.38 -0.61
N PRO A 62 2.41 17.23 -0.89
CA PRO A 62 3.12 15.97 -0.69
C PRO A 62 3.18 15.54 0.79
N ASP A 63 3.18 16.49 1.74
CA ASP A 63 3.17 16.19 3.18
C ASP A 63 1.85 15.55 3.64
N GLN A 64 0.74 15.97 3.04
CA GLN A 64 -0.58 15.38 3.29
C GLN A 64 -0.61 13.93 2.80
N LEU A 65 -0.07 13.68 1.59
CA LEU A 65 0.06 12.32 1.07
C LEU A 65 0.98 11.47 1.96
N GLN A 66 2.13 12.00 2.37
CA GLN A 66 3.07 11.30 3.25
C GLN A 66 2.39 10.89 4.57
N THR A 67 1.64 11.81 5.18
CA THR A 67 0.89 11.55 6.41
C THR A 67 -0.15 10.45 6.21
N ALA A 68 -0.89 10.49 5.10
CA ALA A 68 -1.89 9.47 4.77
C ALA A 68 -1.24 8.09 4.57
N LEU A 69 -0.15 8.02 3.81
CA LEU A 69 0.58 6.77 3.57
C LEU A 69 1.21 6.20 4.84
N GLN A 70 1.73 7.03 5.74
CA GLN A 70 2.22 6.59 7.04
C GLN A 70 1.09 6.02 7.93
N LYS A 71 -0.12 6.60 7.89
CA LYS A 71 -1.28 6.05 8.61
C LYS A 71 -1.65 4.67 8.07
N VAL A 72 -1.70 4.51 6.74
CA VAL A 72 -1.94 3.20 6.09
C VAL A 72 -0.89 2.18 6.53
N ARG A 73 0.39 2.56 6.51
CA ARG A 73 1.49 1.72 6.98
C ARG A 73 1.31 1.28 8.44
N LYS A 74 1.05 2.22 9.35
CA LYS A 74 0.86 1.92 10.79
C LYS A 74 -0.31 0.98 11.02
N ARG A 75 -1.41 1.14 10.29
CA ARG A 75 -2.57 0.23 10.37
C ARG A 75 -2.22 -1.18 9.89
N ALA A 76 -1.50 -1.31 8.77
CA ALA A 76 -1.03 -2.59 8.27
C ALA A 76 -0.08 -3.29 9.27
N GLN A 77 0.85 -2.55 9.87
CA GLN A 77 1.80 -3.08 10.85
C GLN A 77 1.15 -3.46 12.19
N GLY A 78 0.23 -2.62 12.70
CA GLY A 78 -0.47 -2.85 13.96
C GLY A 78 -1.38 -4.10 13.93
N LYS A 79 -1.80 -4.54 12.75
CA LYS A 79 -2.55 -5.78 12.54
C LYS A 79 -1.63 -7.01 12.59
N SER A 80 -0.50 -6.98 11.88
CA SER A 80 0.50 -8.07 11.90
C SER A 80 1.04 -8.36 13.32
N ASN A 81 1.20 -7.33 14.16
CA ASN A 81 1.64 -7.51 15.55
C ASN A 81 0.57 -8.12 16.48
N LYS A 82 -0.73 -7.88 16.21
CA LYS A 82 -1.84 -8.49 16.96
C LYS A 82 -2.06 -9.96 16.59
N GLU A 83 -1.81 -10.33 15.34
CA GLU A 83 -1.84 -11.73 14.87
C GLU A 83 -0.66 -12.53 15.44
N ALA A 84 0.54 -11.95 15.49
CA ALA A 84 1.72 -12.57 16.12
C ALA A 84 1.54 -12.86 17.63
N SER A 85 0.68 -12.11 18.31
CA SER A 85 0.42 -12.30 19.75
C SER A 85 -0.56 -13.46 20.06
N LYS A 86 -1.20 -14.06 19.05
CA LYS A 86 -2.09 -15.23 19.21
C LYS A 86 -1.44 -16.56 18.80
N GLN A 87 -0.34 -16.53 18.04
CA GLN A 87 0.34 -17.73 17.55
C GLN A 87 1.69 -17.87 18.27
N GLY A 88 1.69 -18.50 19.45
CA GLY A 88 2.92 -18.91 20.12
C GLY A 88 3.57 -20.08 19.39
N ASN A 89 4.33 -19.82 18.31
CA ASN A 89 5.58 -20.47 17.92
C ASN A 89 5.92 -20.28 16.44
N ALA A 90 7.23 -20.08 16.23
CA ALA A 90 8.07 -20.49 15.11
C ALA A 90 7.93 -19.79 13.73
N ALA A 91 9.08 -19.24 13.33
CA ALA A 91 9.66 -19.30 11.99
C ALA A 91 8.90 -18.63 10.82
N ASN A 92 9.31 -17.38 10.56
CA ASN A 92 9.82 -16.93 9.27
C ASN A 92 9.13 -17.50 8.01
N GLU A 93 7.90 -17.06 7.75
CA GLU A 93 7.37 -16.96 6.39
C GLU A 93 6.91 -15.51 6.16
N PRO A 94 7.27 -14.87 5.04
CA PRO A 94 6.69 -13.59 4.66
C PRO A 94 5.25 -13.86 4.24
N THR A 95 4.35 -13.93 5.22
CA THR A 95 2.92 -13.99 4.96
C THR A 95 2.54 -12.76 4.15
N ASP A 96 1.59 -12.96 3.23
CA ASP A 96 1.00 -12.03 2.26
C ASP A 96 0.29 -10.80 2.90
N GLY A 97 0.71 -10.42 4.12
CA GLY A 97 0.48 -9.17 4.85
C GLY A 97 1.74 -8.29 4.94
N ALA A 98 2.81 -8.63 4.22
CA ALA A 98 3.99 -7.79 4.06
C ALA A 98 3.61 -6.41 3.50
N GLU A 99 4.09 -5.32 4.12
CA GLU A 99 3.84 -3.95 3.64
C GLU A 99 3.98 -3.89 2.11
N PRO A 100 2.98 -3.42 1.35
CA PRO A 100 3.03 -3.46 -0.11
C PRO A 100 4.31 -2.78 -0.60
N SER A 101 5.14 -3.48 -1.39
CA SER A 101 6.41 -2.94 -1.93
C SER A 101 6.21 -1.56 -2.59
N ILE A 102 5.04 -1.36 -3.19
CA ILE A 102 4.59 -0.11 -3.82
C ILE A 102 4.36 1.01 -2.78
N LEU A 103 3.82 0.70 -1.60
CA LEU A 103 3.65 1.67 -0.50
C LEU A 103 5.00 2.18 0.00
N LEU A 104 5.97 1.27 0.18
CA LEU A 104 7.34 1.62 0.60
C LEU A 104 8.05 2.48 -0.45
N TYR A 105 7.92 2.12 -1.72
CA TYR A 105 8.47 2.90 -2.83
C TYR A 105 7.87 4.31 -2.91
N ASN A 106 6.54 4.43 -2.82
CA ASN A 106 5.86 5.73 -2.87
C ASN A 106 6.22 6.62 -1.68
N LEU A 107 6.40 6.06 -0.48
CA LEU A 107 6.94 6.81 0.66
C LEU A 107 8.39 7.26 0.41
N ALA A 108 9.25 6.38 -0.12
CA ALA A 108 10.64 6.71 -0.41
C ALA A 108 10.77 7.88 -1.40
N LEU A 109 9.95 7.89 -2.45
CA LEU A 109 9.90 8.99 -3.42
C LEU A 109 9.48 10.32 -2.78
N LEU A 110 8.52 10.31 -1.84
CA LEU A 110 8.13 11.51 -1.11
C LEU A 110 9.27 12.05 -0.25
N HIS A 111 9.99 11.18 0.46
CA HIS A 111 11.17 11.57 1.24
C HIS A 111 12.31 12.08 0.35
N PHE A 112 12.50 11.48 -0.82
CA PHE A 112 13.48 11.94 -1.81
C PHE A 112 13.14 13.35 -2.31
N ARG A 113 11.87 13.61 -2.67
CA ARG A 113 11.39 14.94 -3.07
C ARG A 113 11.53 15.98 -1.96
N ALA A 114 11.39 15.59 -0.70
CA ALA A 114 11.59 16.43 0.47
C ALA A 114 13.08 16.63 0.87
N ARG A 115 14.04 16.14 0.06
CA ARG A 115 15.49 16.10 0.34
C ARG A 115 15.87 15.38 1.65
N ARG A 116 14.97 14.57 2.21
CA ARG A 116 15.24 13.75 3.41
C ARG A 116 15.88 12.42 3.01
N MET A 117 17.13 12.51 2.57
CA MET A 117 17.85 11.40 1.92
C MET A 117 18.07 10.20 2.85
N ALA A 118 18.27 10.42 4.15
CA ALA A 118 18.45 9.34 5.12
C ALA A 118 17.18 8.46 5.26
N GLU A 119 16.00 9.10 5.29
CA GLU A 119 14.72 8.40 5.39
C GLU A 119 14.39 7.67 4.08
N ALA A 120 14.63 8.31 2.94
CA ALA A 120 14.45 7.69 1.61
C ALA A 120 15.33 6.44 1.46
N ARG A 121 16.61 6.52 1.84
CA ARG A 121 17.54 5.40 1.79
C ARG A 121 17.08 4.22 2.63
N ARG A 122 16.64 4.46 3.87
CA ARG A 122 16.14 3.41 4.76
C ARG A 122 14.94 2.65 4.17
N LEU A 123 14.04 3.37 3.49
CA LEU A 123 12.86 2.77 2.85
C LEU A 123 13.23 1.97 1.59
N LEU A 124 14.18 2.46 0.79
CA LEU A 124 14.69 1.76 -0.38
C LEU A 124 15.49 0.50 0.00
N GLU A 125 16.27 0.54 1.07
CA GLU A 125 16.97 -0.64 1.59
C GLU A 125 15.98 -1.71 2.07
N ALA A 126 14.91 -1.32 2.79
CA ALA A 126 13.85 -2.23 3.19
C ALA A 126 13.11 -2.85 1.99
N LEU A 127 12.89 -2.06 0.93
CA LEU A 127 12.31 -2.54 -0.33
C LEU A 127 13.25 -3.52 -1.04
N TYR A 128 14.53 -3.19 -1.16
CA TYR A 128 15.54 -4.00 -1.82
C TYR A 128 15.69 -5.36 -1.14
N LEU A 129 15.77 -5.41 0.19
CA LEU A 129 15.83 -6.66 0.93
C LEU A 129 14.61 -7.55 0.66
N ARG A 130 13.40 -6.96 0.61
CA ARG A 130 12.17 -7.72 0.34
C ARG A 130 12.09 -8.26 -1.09
N LEU A 131 12.57 -7.50 -2.08
CA LEU A 131 12.62 -7.95 -3.47
C LEU A 131 13.73 -8.97 -3.70
N GLY A 132 14.88 -8.80 -3.03
CA GLY A 132 16.04 -9.69 -3.14
C GLY A 132 15.85 -11.05 -2.45
N THR A 133 15.08 -11.11 -1.36
CA THR A 133 14.78 -12.38 -0.67
C THR A 133 13.88 -13.33 -1.48
N GLY A 134 13.21 -12.85 -2.53
CA GLY A 134 12.47 -13.70 -3.47
C GLY A 134 13.35 -14.50 -4.45
N ALA A 135 14.64 -14.17 -4.55
CA ALA A 135 15.58 -14.81 -5.47
C ALA A 135 16.54 -15.82 -4.80
N ALA A 136 16.53 -15.94 -3.47
CA ALA A 136 17.51 -16.73 -2.71
C ALA A 136 16.95 -18.02 -2.09
N GLY A 137 15.85 -18.57 -2.64
CA GLY A 137 15.17 -19.78 -2.15
C GLY A 137 15.28 -21.00 -3.06
N GLY A 138 16.20 -21.02 -4.03
CA GLY A 138 16.33 -22.10 -5.01
C GLY A 138 17.77 -22.44 -5.31
N CYS A 139 18.52 -22.94 -4.32
CA CYS A 139 19.73 -23.75 -4.46
C CYS A 139 20.03 -24.38 -3.10
N GLY A 140 19.82 -25.69 -2.99
CA GLY A 140 20.04 -26.49 -1.79
C GLY A 140 19.27 -27.80 -1.88
#